data_AF-A0A7C1XY26-F1
#
_entry.id   AF-A0A7C1XY26-F1
#
_cell.length_a   1.000
_cell.length_b   1.000
_cell.length_c   1.000
_cell.angle_alpha   90.00
_cell.angle_beta   90.00
_cell.angle_gamma   90.00
#
_symmetry.space_group_name_H-M   'P 1'
#
loop_
_entity.id
_entity.type
_entity.pdbx_description
1 polymer ?
#
loop_
_entity_poly.entity_id
_entity_poly.type
_entity_poly.pdbx_seq_one_letter_code
_entity_poly.pdbx_strand_id
1 'polypeptide(L)'
;DETEEHATDTEHGGQEADVADQEPTELLFLELDPMLVNLDTAGGKPKYLKLTIALEVDKQTALDELNQKLPRIIDQFQTYLRQLRIEDLNGSAGMFRLKEELLIKVNDAVYPTRVNDVLFKEMLVNG
;
A
#
# COMPACT_ATOMS: atom_id res chain seq x y z
N ASP A 1 -61.34 17.42 -26.28
CA ASP A 1 -60.89 16.47 -27.29
C ASP A 1 -59.51 15.99 -26.93
N GLU A 2 -59.46 14.91 -26.17
CA GLU A 2 -59.54 13.50 -26.65
C GLU A 2 -58.09 13.02 -26.82
N THR A 3 -57.54 12.21 -25.90
CA THR A 3 -57.62 10.72 -25.87
C THR A 3 -57.18 10.13 -27.22
N GLU A 4 -56.29 9.14 -27.35
CA GLU A 4 -55.76 8.12 -26.45
C GLU A 4 -54.61 7.38 -27.18
N GLU A 5 -53.69 6.85 -26.38
CA GLU A 5 -53.02 5.54 -26.48
C GLU A 5 -52.39 4.96 -27.76
N HIS A 6 -51.15 4.50 -27.59
CA HIS A 6 -50.87 3.06 -27.78
C HIS A 6 -49.91 2.56 -26.70
N ALA A 7 -50.40 1.66 -25.84
CA ALA A 7 -49.61 0.87 -24.91
C ALA A 7 -48.80 -0.21 -25.66
N THR A 8 -47.69 -0.66 -25.06
CA THR A 8 -47.54 -2.07 -24.62
C THR A 8 -46.34 -2.22 -23.68
N ASP A 9 -46.71 -2.53 -22.45
CA ASP A 9 -46.09 -3.33 -21.41
C ASP A 9 -45.01 -4.36 -21.84
N THR A 10 -43.91 -4.46 -21.07
CA THR A 10 -43.33 -5.74 -20.61
C THR A 10 -42.30 -5.45 -19.51
N GLU A 11 -42.67 -5.89 -18.30
CA GLU A 11 -41.84 -6.04 -17.11
C GLU A 11 -40.51 -6.76 -17.38
N HIS A 12 -39.40 -6.24 -16.84
CA HIS A 12 -38.28 -7.01 -16.27
C HIS A 12 -37.87 -6.21 -15.03
N GLY A 13 -38.24 -6.64 -13.83
CA GLY A 13 -37.66 -7.81 -13.21
C GLY A 13 -36.64 -7.28 -12.21
N GLY A 14 -37.04 -7.23 -10.94
CA GLY A 14 -36.24 -6.68 -9.86
C GLY A 14 -34.85 -7.32 -9.78
N GLN A 15 -33.85 -6.47 -9.69
CA GLN A 15 -32.58 -6.82 -9.07
C GLN A 15 -32.35 -5.78 -7.97
N GLU A 16 -32.94 -6.04 -6.80
CA GLU A 16 -32.40 -5.55 -5.54
C GLU A 16 -31.02 -6.20 -5.39
N ALA A 17 -30.01 -5.59 -6.02
CA ALA A 17 -28.62 -5.88 -5.74
C ALA A 17 -28.23 -5.07 -4.51
N ASP A 18 -28.37 -5.72 -3.36
CA ASP A 18 -27.61 -5.56 -2.13
C ASP A 18 -26.61 -4.38 -2.16
N VAL A 19 -27.11 -3.17 -1.86
CA VAL A 19 -26.28 -2.02 -1.54
C VAL A 19 -25.80 -2.22 -0.11
N ALA A 20 -24.88 -3.17 0.07
CA ALA A 20 -23.98 -3.12 1.20
C ALA A 20 -23.32 -1.74 1.15
N ASP A 21 -23.36 -1.00 2.26
CA ASP A 21 -22.66 0.28 2.46
C ASP A 21 -21.18 0.09 2.12
N GLN A 22 -20.83 0.22 0.84
CA GLN A 22 -19.46 0.16 0.39
C GLN A 22 -18.92 1.56 0.60
N GLU A 23 -18.06 1.66 1.62
CA GLU A 23 -17.27 2.84 1.89
C GLU A 23 -16.71 3.44 0.59
N PRO A 24 -16.81 4.77 0.38
CA PRO A 24 -16.30 5.43 -0.80
C PRO A 24 -14.82 5.10 -1.04
N THR A 25 -14.46 4.88 -2.30
CA THR A 25 -13.06 4.75 -2.70
C THR A 25 -12.41 6.13 -2.74
N GLU A 26 -11.32 6.31 -1.99
CA GLU A 26 -10.56 7.56 -1.91
C GLU A 26 -9.07 7.34 -2.22
N LEU A 27 -8.28 8.40 -2.35
CA LEU A 27 -6.81 8.30 -2.41
C LEU A 27 -6.24 8.76 -1.08
N LEU A 28 -5.94 7.80 -0.20
CA LEU A 28 -5.50 8.05 1.16
C LEU A 28 -4.05 7.59 1.35
N PHE A 29 -3.29 8.33 2.14
CA PHE A 29 -1.87 8.07 2.34
C PHE A 29 -1.53 8.05 3.83
N LEU A 30 -0.86 6.99 4.28
CA LEU A 30 -0.22 6.92 5.59
C LEU A 30 1.28 7.18 5.43
N GLU A 31 1.74 8.34 5.88
CA GLU A 31 3.17 8.62 5.93
C GLU A 31 3.81 7.94 7.15
N LEU A 32 4.96 7.29 6.93
CA LEU A 32 5.71 6.65 7.99
C LEU A 32 6.87 7.53 8.44
N ASP A 33 7.23 7.40 9.71
CA ASP A 33 8.43 8.02 10.25
C ASP A 33 9.69 7.53 9.51
N PRO A 34 10.71 8.39 9.31
CA PRO A 34 11.94 8.00 8.66
C PRO A 34 12.61 6.81 9.35
N MET A 35 12.89 5.76 8.59
CA MET A 35 13.59 4.58 9.06
C MET A 35 15.07 4.69 8.75
N LEU A 36 15.92 4.43 9.73
CA LEU A 36 17.37 4.29 9.56
C LEU A 36 17.78 2.83 9.82
N VAL A 37 18.34 2.17 8.82
CA VAL A 37 18.66 0.74 8.86
C VAL A 37 20.10 0.49 8.42
N ASN A 38 20.73 -0.51 9.01
CA ASN A 38 22.05 -0.97 8.59
C ASN A 38 21.88 -1.97 7.44
N LEU A 39 22.64 -1.79 6.36
CA LEU A 39 22.69 -2.73 5.25
C LEU A 39 23.63 -3.90 5.56
N ASP A 40 23.41 -5.03 4.89
CA ASP A 40 24.35 -6.14 4.90
C ASP A 40 25.59 -5.77 4.06
N THR A 41 26.74 -5.73 4.71
CA THR A 41 28.02 -5.37 4.10
C THR A 41 29.00 -6.54 4.05
N ALA A 42 28.55 -7.77 4.33
CA ALA A 42 29.40 -8.97 4.36
C ALA A 42 30.70 -8.81 5.18
N GLY A 43 30.64 -8.05 6.29
CA GLY A 43 31.79 -7.76 7.15
C GLY A 43 32.63 -6.54 6.74
N GLY A 44 32.23 -5.82 5.69
CA GLY A 44 32.81 -4.54 5.30
C GLY A 44 32.41 -3.37 6.22
N LYS A 45 32.82 -2.15 5.86
CA LYS A 45 32.43 -0.93 6.60
C LYS A 45 30.91 -0.81 6.67
N PRO A 46 30.31 -0.50 7.84
CA PRO A 46 28.87 -0.31 7.97
C PRO A 46 28.35 0.73 6.99
N LYS A 47 27.21 0.44 6.37
CA LYS A 47 26.44 1.37 5.54
C LYS A 47 25.03 1.46 6.07
N TYR A 48 24.45 2.65 5.93
CA TYR A 48 23.14 2.98 6.46
C TYR A 48 22.22 3.40 5.32
N LEU A 49 20.98 2.91 5.35
CA LEU A 49 19.90 3.37 4.51
C LEU A 49 18.95 4.20 5.37
N LYS A 50 18.74 5.46 4.97
CA LYS A 50 17.62 6.28 5.46
C LYS A 50 16.50 6.21 4.43
N LEU A 51 15.31 5.80 4.86
CA LEU A 51 14.15 5.61 4.00
C LEU A 51 12.93 6.29 4.63
N THR A 52 12.23 7.10 3.84
CA THR A 52 10.93 7.68 4.21
C THR A 52 9.91 7.26 3.17
N ILE A 53 8.80 6.67 3.60
CA ILE A 53 7.77 6.10 2.72
C ILE A 53 6.37 6.55 3.09
N ALA A 54 5.46 6.48 2.13
CA ALA A 54 4.03 6.57 2.35
C ALA A 54 3.33 5.33 1.79
N LEU A 55 2.29 4.86 2.49
CA LEU A 55 1.46 3.73 2.07
C LEU A 55 0.14 4.27 1.51
N GLU A 56 -0.24 3.83 0.33
CA GLU A 56 -1.52 4.21 -0.30
C GLU A 56 -2.59 3.17 0.00
N VAL A 57 -3.77 3.63 0.40
CA VAL A 57 -4.99 2.82 0.59
C VAL A 57 -6.19 3.53 -0.02
N ASP A 58 -7.25 2.78 -0.28
CA ASP A 58 -8.46 3.29 -0.93
C ASP A 58 -9.66 3.50 -0.01
N LYS A 59 -9.50 3.22 1.29
CA LYS A 59 -10.56 3.28 2.31
C LYS A 59 -10.04 3.87 3.62
N GLN A 60 -10.85 4.67 4.29
CA GLN A 60 -10.58 5.19 5.62
C GLN A 60 -10.48 4.05 6.65
N THR A 61 -11.32 3.02 6.54
CA THR A 61 -11.21 1.82 7.40
C THR A 61 -9.86 1.13 7.25
N ALA A 62 -9.32 1.03 6.02
CA ALA A 62 -7.99 0.48 5.79
C ALA A 62 -6.90 1.37 6.41
N LEU A 63 -7.02 2.69 6.32
CA LEU A 63 -6.10 3.64 6.95
C LEU A 63 -6.08 3.46 8.47
N ASP A 64 -7.24 3.31 9.10
CA ASP A 64 -7.36 3.09 10.55
C ASP A 64 -6.74 1.75 10.97
N GLU A 65 -6.95 0.68 10.20
CA GLU A 65 -6.34 -0.63 10.43
C GLU A 65 -4.81 -0.60 10.27
N LEU A 66 -4.30 0.11 9.27
CA LEU A 66 -2.86 0.34 9.09
C LEU A 66 -2.25 1.04 10.31
N ASN A 67 -2.90 2.08 10.83
CA ASN A 67 -2.44 2.79 12.03
C ASN A 67 -2.37 1.86 13.25
N GLN A 68 -3.35 0.98 13.44
CA GLN A 68 -3.34 0.01 14.54
C GLN A 68 -2.25 -1.06 14.38
N LYS A 69 -1.98 -1.49 13.14
CA LYS A 69 -0.97 -2.50 12.80
C LYS A 69 0.42 -1.91 12.55
N LEU A 70 0.58 -0.60 12.69
CA LEU A 70 1.81 0.13 12.35
C LEU A 70 3.07 -0.49 12.96
N PRO A 71 3.10 -0.90 14.26
CA PRO A 71 4.29 -1.55 14.83
C PRO A 71 4.70 -2.82 14.07
N ARG A 72 3.73 -3.62 13.60
CA ARG A 72 3.99 -4.84 12.83
C ARG A 72 4.47 -4.54 11.42
N ILE A 73 3.94 -3.50 10.79
CA ILE A 73 4.40 -3.02 9.48
C ILE A 73 5.87 -2.60 9.56
N ILE A 74 6.22 -1.79 10.55
CA ILE A 74 7.58 -1.31 10.76
C ILE A 74 8.54 -2.47 11.05
N ASP A 75 8.16 -3.43 11.90
CA ASP A 75 8.98 -4.62 12.18
C ASP A 75 9.28 -5.44 10.92
N GLN A 76 8.26 -5.66 10.08
CA GLN A 76 8.40 -6.40 8.82
C GLN A 76 9.34 -5.68 7.85
N PHE A 77 9.20 -4.35 7.71
CA PHE A 77 10.09 -3.54 6.89
C PHE A 77 11.52 -3.55 7.42
N GLN A 78 11.71 -3.33 8.72
CA GLN A 78 13.04 -3.35 9.36
C GLN A 78 13.76 -4.69 9.15
N THR A 79 13.04 -5.80 9.30
CA THR A 79 13.58 -7.15 9.10
C THR A 79 14.03 -7.37 7.67
N TYR A 80 13.22 -6.96 6.68
CA TYR A 80 13.57 -7.09 5.27
C TYR A 80 14.71 -6.15 4.86
N LEU A 81 14.62 -4.86 5.21
CA LEU A 81 15.58 -3.85 4.79
C LEU A 81 17.01 -4.13 5.31
N ARG A 82 17.15 -4.75 6.49
CA ARG A 82 18.46 -5.13 7.06
C ARG A 82 19.17 -6.23 6.27
N GLN A 83 18.43 -7.01 5.48
CA GLN A 83 18.99 -8.07 4.65
C GLN A 83 19.51 -7.56 3.31
N LEU A 84 19.19 -6.31 2.96
CA LEU A 84 19.59 -5.72 1.69
C LEU A 84 21.07 -5.38 1.68
N ARG A 85 21.69 -5.63 0.53
CA ARG A 85 23.02 -5.16 0.18
C ARG A 85 22.93 -3.89 -0.65
N ILE A 86 24.06 -3.20 -0.80
CA ILE A 86 24.13 -1.95 -1.57
C ILE A 86 23.76 -2.20 -3.04
N GLU A 87 24.20 -3.32 -3.58
CA GLU A 87 23.92 -3.72 -4.96
C GLU A 87 22.43 -3.91 -5.26
N ASP A 88 21.62 -4.28 -4.26
CA ASP A 88 20.18 -4.45 -4.40
C ASP A 88 19.46 -3.10 -4.60
N LEU A 89 20.09 -2.00 -4.17
CA LEU A 89 19.55 -0.65 -4.21
C LEU A 89 20.03 0.16 -5.43
N ASN A 90 20.86 -0.44 -6.31
CA ASN A 90 21.48 0.29 -7.41
C ASN A 90 20.52 0.54 -8.58
N GLY A 91 20.38 1.81 -8.93
CA GLY A 91 19.61 2.27 -10.09
C GLY A 91 18.10 2.07 -9.96
N SER A 92 17.38 2.38 -11.03
CA SER A 92 15.91 2.31 -11.05
C SER A 92 15.36 0.89 -10.88
N ALA A 93 16.06 -0.12 -11.41
CA ALA A 93 15.65 -1.51 -11.29
C ALA A 93 15.72 -2.02 -9.85
N GLY A 94 16.76 -1.66 -9.09
CA GLY A 94 16.84 -1.97 -7.66
C GLY A 94 15.71 -1.30 -6.88
N MET A 95 15.41 -0.04 -7.21
CA MET A 95 14.32 0.71 -6.59
C MET A 95 12.95 0.09 -6.81
N PHE A 96 12.69 -0.33 -8.04
CA PHE A 96 11.43 -0.98 -8.39
C PHE A 96 11.24 -2.27 -7.60
N ARG A 97 12.27 -3.13 -7.53
CA ARG A 97 12.22 -4.37 -6.74
C ARG A 97 12.03 -4.11 -5.26
N LEU A 98 12.72 -3.11 -4.70
CA LEU A 98 12.53 -2.71 -3.30
C LEU A 98 11.07 -2.34 -3.03
N LYS A 99 10.47 -1.53 -3.92
CA LYS A 99 9.07 -1.11 -3.81
C LYS A 99 8.12 -2.29 -3.85
N GLU A 100 8.29 -3.20 -4.82
CA GLU A 100 7.45 -4.41 -4.93
C GLU A 100 7.53 -5.28 -3.68
N GLU A 101 8.74 -5.54 -3.18
CA GLU A 101 8.92 -6.37 -1.98
C GLU A 101 8.31 -5.71 -0.74
N LEU A 102 8.48 -4.39 -0.56
CA LEU A 102 7.82 -3.68 0.54
C LEU A 102 6.29 -3.75 0.42
N LEU A 103 5.74 -3.63 -0.79
CA LEU A 103 4.30 -3.77 -1.01
C LEU A 103 3.79 -5.17 -0.64
N ILE A 104 4.54 -6.22 -0.98
CA ILE A 104 4.24 -7.60 -0.57
C ILE A 104 4.28 -7.71 0.96
N LYS A 105 5.38 -7.25 1.58
CA LYS A 105 5.59 -7.35 3.03
C LYS A 105 4.50 -6.64 3.84
N VAL A 106 4.07 -5.46 3.41
CA VAL A 106 3.01 -4.75 4.14
C VAL A 106 1.66 -5.44 4.00
N ASN A 107 1.31 -5.91 2.81
CA ASN A 107 0.06 -6.63 2.60
C ASN A 107 0.01 -7.95 3.40
N ASP A 108 1.12 -8.68 3.50
CA ASP A 108 1.22 -9.86 4.38
C ASP A 108 1.01 -9.50 5.86
N ALA A 109 1.54 -8.34 6.29
CA ALA A 109 1.42 -7.87 7.66
C ALA A 109 0.00 -7.40 8.01
N VAL A 110 -0.74 -6.86 7.03
CA VAL A 110 -2.04 -6.22 7.25
C VAL A 110 -3.24 -7.04 6.78
N TYR A 111 -3.05 -8.17 6.09
CA TYR A 111 -4.17 -9.03 5.66
C TYR A 111 -5.26 -9.21 6.75
N PRO A 112 -6.56 -9.10 6.40
CA PRO A 112 -7.14 -8.94 5.06
C PRO A 112 -7.16 -7.51 4.51
N THR A 113 -6.68 -6.52 5.27
CA THR A 113 -6.52 -5.14 4.80
C THR A 113 -5.59 -5.11 3.59
N ARG A 114 -5.88 -4.26 2.60
CA ARG A 114 -5.05 -4.12 1.40
C ARG A 114 -4.37 -2.76 1.36
N VAL A 115 -3.07 -2.78 1.05
CA VAL A 115 -2.30 -1.61 0.65
C VAL A 115 -2.14 -1.64 -0.87
N ASN A 116 -2.44 -0.52 -1.50
CA ASN A 116 -2.47 -0.39 -2.95
C ASN A 116 -1.10 -0.03 -3.52
N ASP A 117 -0.34 0.81 -2.81
CA ASP A 117 1.00 1.21 -3.24
C ASP A 117 1.94 1.58 -2.08
N VAL A 118 3.25 1.52 -2.35
CA VAL A 118 4.31 2.05 -1.50
C VAL A 118 5.03 3.17 -2.26
N LEU A 119 5.04 4.37 -1.69
CA LEU A 119 5.67 5.54 -2.30
C LEU A 119 6.94 5.89 -1.53
N PHE A 120 8.06 6.02 -2.25
CA PHE A 120 9.30 6.53 -1.67
C PHE A 120 9.30 8.05 -1.68
N LYS A 121 9.34 8.65 -0.49
CA LYS A 121 9.48 10.09 -0.31
C LYS A 121 10.95 10.52 -0.24
N GLU A 122 11.77 9.72 0.43
CA GLU A 122 13.20 9.96 0.57
C GLU A 122 13.93 8.61 0.61
N MET A 123 15.06 8.53 -0.08
CA MET A 123 15.96 7.41 0.08
C MET A 123 17.41 7.88 -0.04
N LEU A 124 18.21 7.60 0.98
CA LEU A 124 19.63 7.95 1.05
C LEU A 124 20.43 6.77 1.57
N VAL A 125 21.47 6.39 0.82
CA VAL A 125 22.46 5.39 1.26
C VAL A 125 23.73 6.12 1.65
N ASN A 126 24.09 6.04 2.93
CA ASN A 126 25.22 6.76 3.51
C ASN A 126 26.26 5.79 4.09
N GLY A 127 27.53 6.16 3.93
CA GLY A 127 28.67 5.64 4.67
C GLY A 127 29.97 5.68 3.89
#